data_AF-A0A9E3LK74-F1
#
_entry.id   AF-A0A9E3LK74-F1
#
_cell.length_a   1.000
_cell.length_b   1.000
_cell.length_c   1.000
_cell.angle_alpha   90.00
_cell.angle_beta   90.00
_cell.angle_gamma   90.00
#
_symmetry.space_group_name_H-M   'P 1'
#
loop_
_entity.id
_entity.type
_entity.pdbx_description
1 polymer ?
#
loop_
_entity_poly.entity_id
_entity_poly.type
_entity_poly.pdbx_seq_one_letter_code
_entity_poly.pdbx_strand_id
1 'polypeptide(L)'
;MTTDDEHDDLDGFETSMSRFSNRIRKWLVVVVALSLVVPVGGWLIDELAFRRSGADVAEQLGEDGRLADAVMLVRSIGCDGQVSTGSGFLTLVDDEAVVITNRHVVEGARTVGLRPLEGGPATTATGYRLAANADVAVLELEAMPDDGLALPLGPSPREGQDVRVVGFPAARPYTTEGTVADDTGGQLLLELAVAPGVSGSPVVDADGAVVGQIFARTDDGDGVATSGSVLQTAVRTAEHAEPC
;
A
#
# COMPACT_ATOMS: atom_id res chain seq x y z
N MET A 1 49.12 60.13 49.27
CA MET A 1 50.28 60.26 48.37
C MET A 1 50.84 58.86 48.27
N THR A 2 50.35 58.00 47.37
CA THR A 2 50.37 58.00 45.89
C THR A 2 49.19 57.13 45.40
N THR A 3 48.25 57.59 44.56
CA THR A 3 48.19 57.51 43.07
C THR A 3 48.45 56.09 42.55
N ASP A 4 47.40 55.40 42.07
CA ASP A 4 47.12 55.13 40.64
C ASP A 4 47.74 53.76 40.26
N ASP A 5 47.18 52.84 39.47
CA ASP A 5 46.07 52.83 38.52
C ASP A 5 45.56 51.37 38.39
N GLU A 6 44.26 51.23 38.09
CA GLU A 6 43.66 50.05 37.49
C GLU A 6 44.32 49.72 36.14
N HIS A 7 44.65 48.45 35.92
CA HIS A 7 44.81 47.89 34.58
C HIS A 7 43.89 46.68 34.44
N ASP A 8 42.76 46.92 33.78
CA ASP A 8 41.83 45.93 33.26
C ASP A 8 42.48 45.27 32.02
N ASP A 9 43.10 44.11 32.21
CA ASP A 9 43.59 43.27 31.11
C ASP A 9 42.41 42.54 30.46
N LEU A 10 41.63 43.24 29.63
CA LEU A 10 40.58 42.65 28.79
C LEU A 10 40.72 43.01 27.30
N ASP A 11 41.94 43.13 26.79
CA ASP A 11 42.21 43.21 25.36
C ASP A 11 42.98 41.97 24.90
N GLY A 12 42.26 40.90 24.55
CA GLY A 12 42.94 39.68 24.13
C GLY A 12 42.09 38.51 23.66
N PHE A 13 40.80 38.70 23.36
CA PHE A 13 40.03 37.73 22.59
C PHE A 13 39.19 38.46 21.55
N GLU A 14 39.87 39.03 20.54
CA GLU A 14 39.23 39.18 19.25
C GLU A 14 38.79 37.78 18.79
N THR A 15 37.49 37.48 18.95
CA THR A 15 36.83 36.40 18.21
C THR A 15 36.90 36.73 16.72
N SER A 16 38.05 36.46 16.11
CA SER A 16 38.23 36.41 14.67
C SER A 16 37.55 35.16 14.11
N MET A 17 36.23 35.20 14.03
CA MET A 17 35.45 34.39 13.11
C MET A 17 34.40 35.26 12.41
N SER A 18 34.84 36.28 11.66
CA SER A 18 33.94 37.09 10.82
C SER A 18 34.48 37.39 9.42
N ARG A 19 35.23 36.45 8.83
CA ARG A 19 35.50 36.47 7.38
C ARG A 19 35.42 35.07 6.76
N PHE A 20 34.31 34.37 6.98
CA PHE A 20 33.98 33.30 6.07
C PHE A 20 33.56 33.93 4.74
N SER A 21 34.37 33.72 3.69
CA SER A 21 34.23 34.37 2.39
C SER A 21 32.78 34.36 1.90
N ASN A 22 32.29 35.51 1.43
CA ASN A 22 30.93 35.65 0.88
C ASN A 22 30.67 34.65 -0.28
N ARG A 23 31.75 34.16 -0.92
CA ARG A 23 31.68 33.05 -1.89
C ARG A 23 31.30 31.73 -1.21
N ILE A 24 31.92 31.37 -0.09
CA ILE A 24 31.62 30.12 0.62
C ILE A 24 30.19 30.16 1.15
N ARG A 25 29.73 31.29 1.70
CA ARG A 25 28.33 31.47 2.12
C ARG A 25 27.35 31.30 0.94
N LYS A 26 27.65 31.86 -0.24
CA LYS A 26 26.84 31.67 -1.46
C LYS A 26 26.83 30.21 -1.92
N TRP A 27 27.97 29.53 -1.92
CA TRP A 27 28.06 28.11 -2.25
C TRP A 27 27.29 27.23 -1.26
N LEU A 28 27.36 27.54 0.04
CA LEU A 28 26.60 26.84 1.08
C LEU A 28 25.08 26.97 0.87
N VAL A 29 24.60 28.17 0.54
CA VAL A 29 23.19 28.40 0.22
C VAL A 29 22.75 27.60 -1.01
N VAL A 30 23.59 27.53 -2.05
CA VAL A 30 23.30 26.74 -3.26
C VAL A 30 23.25 25.24 -2.95
N VAL A 31 24.19 24.73 -2.16
CA VAL A 31 24.22 23.31 -1.76
C VAL A 31 23.01 22.95 -0.91
N VAL A 32 22.64 23.80 0.06
CA VAL A 32 21.44 23.58 0.90
C VAL A 32 20.16 23.66 0.07
N ALA A 33 20.07 24.61 -0.87
CA ALA A 33 18.93 24.70 -1.78
C ALA A 33 18.83 23.46 -2.68
N LEU A 34 19.94 23.00 -3.28
CA LEU A 34 19.98 21.76 -4.06
C LEU A 34 19.63 20.52 -3.22
N SER A 35 20.11 20.44 -1.97
CA SER A 35 19.78 19.32 -1.08
C SER A 35 18.32 19.27 -0.66
N LEU A 36 17.59 20.39 -0.76
CA LEU A 36 16.13 20.43 -0.54
C LEU A 36 15.36 20.14 -1.83
N VAL A 37 15.88 20.58 -2.99
CA VAL A 37 15.23 20.38 -4.29
C VAL A 37 15.35 18.93 -4.78
N VAL A 38 16.47 18.26 -4.56
CA VAL A 38 16.69 16.87 -5.01
C VAL A 38 15.74 15.86 -4.35
N PRO A 39 15.52 15.83 -3.02
CA PRO A 39 14.59 14.89 -2.40
C PRO A 39 13.13 15.19 -2.76
N VAL A 40 12.76 16.47 -2.85
CA VAL A 40 11.40 16.87 -3.29
C VAL A 40 11.17 16.50 -4.76
N GLY A 41 12.17 16.70 -5.62
CA GLY A 41 12.13 16.29 -7.02
C GLY A 41 12.02 14.78 -7.18
N GLY A 42 12.77 14.00 -6.39
CA GLY A 42 12.69 12.54 -6.38
C GLY A 42 11.31 12.03 -5.96
N TRP A 43 10.74 12.58 -4.89
CA TRP A 43 9.39 12.24 -4.43
C TRP A 43 8.33 12.56 -5.49
N LEU A 44 8.41 13.74 -6.13
CA LEU A 44 7.48 14.13 -7.18
C LEU A 44 7.57 13.22 -8.41
N ILE A 45 8.77 12.79 -8.78
CA ILE A 45 8.98 11.87 -9.90
C ILE A 45 8.35 10.50 -9.59
N ASP A 46 8.52 9.99 -8.37
CA ASP A 46 7.96 8.70 -7.95
C ASP A 46 6.42 8.75 -7.91
N GLU A 47 5.85 9.83 -7.38
CA GLU A 47 4.40 10.06 -7.37
C GLU A 47 3.81 10.13 -8.79
N LEU A 48 4.47 10.85 -9.70
CA LEU A 48 4.06 10.92 -11.10
C LEU A 48 4.20 9.57 -11.80
N ALA A 49 5.26 8.81 -11.50
CA ALA A 49 5.46 7.49 -12.06
C ALA A 49 4.41 6.49 -11.56
N PHE A 50 4.03 6.56 -10.29
CA PHE A 50 2.96 5.76 -9.71
C PHE A 50 1.61 6.08 -10.35
N ARG A 51 1.25 7.37 -10.44
CA ARG A 51 0.00 7.82 -11.10
C ARG A 51 -0.09 7.39 -12.56
N ARG A 52 1.00 7.51 -13.32
CA ARG A 52 1.05 7.03 -14.71
C ARG A 52 0.82 5.53 -14.79
N SER A 53 1.51 4.77 -13.95
CA SER A 53 1.34 3.31 -13.88
C SER A 53 -0.10 2.91 -13.54
N GLY A 54 -0.77 3.67 -12.67
CA GLY A 54 -2.18 3.48 -12.32
C GLY A 54 -3.11 3.77 -13.50
N ALA A 55 -2.87 4.89 -14.19
CA ALA A 55 -3.62 5.26 -15.39
C ALA A 55 -3.45 4.23 -16.52
N ASP A 56 -2.24 3.69 -16.72
CA ASP A 56 -1.98 2.65 -17.71
C ASP A 56 -2.79 1.37 -17.42
N VAL A 57 -2.91 1.00 -16.14
CA VAL A 57 -3.75 -0.15 -15.72
C VAL A 57 -5.23 0.16 -15.89
N ALA A 58 -5.70 1.35 -15.51
CA ALA A 58 -7.09 1.76 -15.73
C ALA A 58 -7.44 1.77 -17.23
N GLU A 59 -6.51 2.18 -18.10
CA GLU A 59 -6.67 2.11 -19.55
C GLU A 59 -6.75 0.67 -20.06
N GLN A 60 -5.89 -0.23 -19.57
CA GLN A 60 -5.94 -1.67 -19.90
C GLN A 60 -7.25 -2.33 -19.48
N LEU A 61 -7.84 -1.89 -18.37
CA LEU A 61 -9.11 -2.40 -17.88
C LEU A 61 -10.31 -1.91 -18.70
N GLY A 62 -10.19 -0.82 -19.46
CA GLY A 62 -11.24 -0.32 -20.34
C GLY A 62 -12.57 -0.08 -19.62
N GLU A 63 -13.63 -0.81 -19.99
CA GLU A 63 -14.96 -0.74 -19.37
C GLU A 63 -14.99 -1.27 -17.91
N ASP A 64 -13.93 -2.00 -17.52
CA ASP A 64 -13.69 -2.48 -16.16
C ASP A 64 -12.74 -1.57 -15.38
N GLY A 65 -12.48 -0.35 -15.87
CA GLY A 65 -11.66 0.66 -15.18
C GLY A 65 -12.09 0.90 -13.74
N ARG A 66 -13.37 0.66 -13.43
CA ARG A 66 -13.93 0.67 -12.08
C ARG A 66 -13.21 -0.25 -11.07
N LEU A 67 -12.55 -1.31 -11.55
CA LEU A 67 -11.74 -2.19 -10.73
C LEU A 67 -10.50 -1.45 -10.19
N ALA A 68 -9.90 -0.56 -10.98
CA ALA A 68 -8.75 0.23 -10.56
C ALA A 68 -9.09 1.08 -9.32
N ASP A 69 -10.26 1.68 -9.29
CA ASP A 69 -10.69 2.59 -8.22
C ASP A 69 -10.90 1.87 -6.88
N ALA A 70 -11.17 0.56 -6.93
CA ALA A 70 -11.42 -0.26 -5.76
C ALA A 70 -10.15 -0.90 -5.17
N VAL A 71 -9.09 -1.09 -5.96
CA VAL A 71 -7.88 -1.78 -5.51
C VAL A 71 -6.86 -0.79 -4.93
N MET A 72 -6.27 -1.17 -3.80
CA MET A 72 -5.38 -0.34 -3.01
C MET A 72 -4.07 -1.06 -2.69
N LEU A 73 -2.96 -0.31 -2.71
CA LEU A 73 -1.68 -0.75 -2.18
C LEU A 73 -1.79 -0.74 -0.66
N VAL A 74 -1.52 -1.88 -0.04
CA VAL A 74 -1.48 -2.03 1.41
C VAL A 74 -0.03 -2.04 1.86
N ARG A 75 0.33 -1.15 2.78
CA ARG A 75 1.66 -1.09 3.36
C ARG A 75 1.56 -1.09 4.88
N SER A 76 2.06 -2.12 5.52
CA SER A 76 2.08 -2.22 6.97
C SER A 76 3.47 -1.97 7.54
N ILE A 77 3.52 -1.43 8.75
CA ILE A 77 4.74 -1.29 9.56
C ILE A 77 4.51 -2.02 10.87
N GLY A 78 5.31 -3.05 11.12
CA GLY A 78 5.35 -3.81 12.37
C GLY A 78 6.07 -3.06 13.49
N CYS A 79 5.93 -3.54 14.72
CA CYS A 79 6.52 -2.91 15.89
C CYS A 79 8.04 -2.98 15.98
N ASP A 80 8.61 -3.97 15.32
CA ASP A 80 10.05 -4.14 15.10
C ASP A 80 10.57 -3.28 13.94
N GLY A 81 9.70 -2.50 13.29
CA GLY A 81 10.01 -1.66 12.15
C GLY A 81 10.04 -2.41 10.82
N GLN A 82 9.69 -3.71 10.79
CA GLN A 82 9.55 -4.44 9.53
C GLN A 82 8.41 -3.87 8.70
N VAL A 83 8.60 -3.86 7.38
CA VAL A 83 7.62 -3.36 6.42
C VAL A 83 7.12 -4.53 5.61
N SER A 84 5.80 -4.69 5.55
CA SER A 84 5.14 -5.60 4.60
C SER A 84 4.36 -4.79 3.58
N THR A 85 4.19 -5.36 2.39
CA THR A 85 3.46 -4.73 1.30
C THR A 85 2.68 -5.78 0.54
N GLY A 86 1.44 -5.43 0.21
CA GLY A 86 0.53 -6.27 -0.56
C GLY A 86 -0.53 -5.43 -1.25
N SER A 87 -1.56 -6.10 -1.69
CA SER A 87 -2.73 -5.49 -2.31
C SER A 87 -3.94 -5.68 -1.40
N GLY A 88 -4.93 -4.83 -1.58
CA GLY A 88 -6.24 -5.00 -0.97
C GLY A 88 -7.30 -4.37 -1.84
N PHE A 89 -8.55 -4.61 -1.52
CA PHE A 89 -9.66 -4.05 -2.30
C PHE A 89 -10.79 -3.60 -1.39
N LEU A 90 -11.44 -2.51 -1.78
CA LEU A 90 -12.59 -1.94 -1.10
C LEU A 90 -13.82 -2.82 -1.33
N THR A 91 -14.56 -3.11 -0.26
CA THR A 91 -15.85 -3.81 -0.30
C THR A 91 -16.79 -3.26 0.78
N LEU A 92 -18.07 -3.63 0.71
CA LEU A 92 -19.04 -3.32 1.75
C LEU A 92 -19.33 -4.57 2.57
N VAL A 93 -19.20 -4.45 3.89
CA VAL A 93 -19.59 -5.48 4.87
C VAL A 93 -20.54 -4.84 5.85
N ASP A 94 -21.78 -5.34 5.91
CA ASP A 94 -22.84 -4.80 6.78
C ASP A 94 -23.02 -3.27 6.62
N ASP A 95 -23.02 -2.80 5.36
CA ASP A 95 -23.10 -1.39 4.95
C ASP A 95 -21.89 -0.50 5.35
N GLU A 96 -20.82 -1.10 5.90
CA GLU A 96 -19.57 -0.41 6.22
C GLU A 96 -18.52 -0.65 5.13
N ALA A 97 -17.82 0.42 4.72
CA ALA A 97 -16.73 0.34 3.77
C ALA A 97 -15.45 -0.16 4.46
N VAL A 98 -14.91 -1.27 3.96
CA VAL A 98 -13.71 -1.91 4.49
C VAL A 98 -12.76 -2.30 3.37
N VAL A 99 -11.47 -2.44 3.68
CA VAL A 99 -10.49 -2.99 2.73
C VAL A 99 -10.16 -4.42 3.12
N ILE A 100 -10.30 -5.35 2.19
CA ILE A 100 -9.90 -6.75 2.39
C ILE A 100 -8.48 -6.95 1.87
N THR A 101 -7.62 -7.58 2.66
CA THR A 101 -6.25 -7.98 2.30
C THR A 101 -5.92 -9.32 2.96
N ASN A 102 -4.68 -9.79 2.85
CA ASN A 102 -4.28 -11.01 3.54
C ASN A 102 -3.88 -10.77 4.99
N ARG A 103 -4.06 -11.78 5.84
CA ARG A 103 -3.63 -11.71 7.25
C ARG A 103 -2.13 -11.44 7.34
N HIS A 104 -1.31 -12.20 6.61
CA HIS A 104 0.15 -12.05 6.72
C HIS A 104 0.67 -10.67 6.28
N VAL A 105 -0.13 -9.88 5.56
CA VAL A 105 0.25 -8.51 5.17
C VAL A 105 0.16 -7.57 6.38
N VAL A 106 -0.72 -7.81 7.35
CA VAL A 106 -1.04 -6.85 8.43
C VAL A 106 -0.94 -7.41 9.84
N GLU A 107 -0.79 -8.73 10.00
CA GLU A 107 -0.64 -9.35 11.32
C GLU A 107 0.58 -8.76 12.05
N GLY A 108 0.36 -8.26 13.27
CA GLY A 108 1.40 -7.59 14.06
C GLY A 108 1.78 -6.20 13.56
N ALA A 109 0.99 -5.60 12.66
CA ALA A 109 1.19 -4.23 12.24
C ALA A 109 0.78 -3.24 13.34
N ARG A 110 1.63 -2.24 13.56
CA ARG A 110 1.31 -1.03 14.34
C ARG A 110 0.52 -0.03 13.52
N THR A 111 0.83 0.07 12.24
CA THR A 111 0.22 1.04 11.32
C THR A 111 0.06 0.41 9.95
N VAL A 112 -1.09 0.63 9.32
CA VAL A 112 -1.41 0.12 7.98
C VAL A 112 -1.83 1.29 7.11
N GLY A 113 -0.96 1.66 6.17
CA GLY A 113 -1.22 2.68 5.16
C GLY A 113 -1.84 2.06 3.90
N LEU A 114 -2.72 2.82 3.27
CA LEU A 114 -3.48 2.45 2.07
C LEU A 114 -3.27 3.52 1.00
N ARG A 115 -2.96 3.12 -0.23
CA ARG A 115 -2.84 4.04 -1.36
C ARG A 115 -3.65 3.52 -2.55
N PRO A 116 -4.65 4.28 -3.06
CA PRO A 116 -5.44 3.88 -4.23
C PRO A 116 -4.58 3.65 -5.47
N LEU A 117 -5.01 2.75 -6.36
CA LEU A 117 -4.30 2.42 -7.60
C LEU A 117 -4.17 3.61 -8.55
N GLU A 118 -5.22 4.41 -8.66
CA GLU A 118 -5.28 5.64 -9.45
C GLU A 118 -4.35 6.75 -8.94
N GLY A 119 -3.75 6.59 -7.74
CA GLY A 119 -2.87 7.60 -7.13
C GLY A 119 -3.61 8.74 -6.43
N GLY A 120 -4.81 8.46 -5.93
CA GLY A 120 -5.53 9.30 -4.98
C GLY A 120 -4.82 9.47 -3.62
N PRO A 121 -5.37 10.27 -2.70
CA PRO A 121 -4.76 10.51 -1.40
C PRO A 121 -4.59 9.20 -0.62
N ALA A 122 -3.40 9.00 -0.05
CA ALA A 122 -3.17 7.86 0.84
C ALA A 122 -3.96 8.04 2.13
N THR A 123 -4.51 6.95 2.65
CA THR A 123 -5.23 6.89 3.93
C THR A 123 -4.59 5.86 4.86
N THR A 124 -5.00 5.83 6.12
CA THR A 124 -4.52 4.88 7.13
C THR A 124 -5.72 4.13 7.69
N ALA A 125 -5.59 2.81 7.83
CA ALA A 125 -6.63 2.01 8.47
C ALA A 125 -6.72 2.37 9.96
N THR A 126 -7.93 2.47 10.50
CA THR A 126 -8.18 2.78 11.91
C THR A 126 -8.00 1.55 12.81
N GLY A 127 -8.13 0.36 12.23
CA GLY A 127 -8.03 -0.92 12.89
C GLY A 127 -8.03 -2.06 11.88
N TYR A 128 -7.84 -3.29 12.35
CA TYR A 128 -7.98 -4.47 11.51
C TYR A 128 -8.52 -5.68 12.28
N ARG A 129 -9.20 -6.55 11.55
CA ARG A 129 -9.74 -7.83 12.01
C ARG A 129 -9.07 -8.97 11.27
N LEU A 130 -8.82 -10.10 11.96
CA LEU A 130 -8.14 -11.26 11.40
C LEU A 130 -9.06 -12.49 11.42
N ALA A 131 -9.19 -13.17 10.29
CA ALA A 131 -10.06 -14.35 10.14
C ALA A 131 -9.37 -15.68 10.47
N ALA A 132 -9.64 -16.30 11.63
CA ALA A 132 -8.93 -17.50 12.09
C ALA A 132 -8.81 -18.67 11.08
N ASN A 133 -9.75 -18.81 10.15
CA ASN A 133 -9.86 -19.94 9.22
C ASN A 133 -9.24 -19.73 7.82
N ALA A 134 -8.77 -18.53 7.48
CA ALA A 134 -8.18 -18.22 6.18
C ALA A 134 -7.13 -17.11 6.28
N ASP A 135 -6.24 -16.97 5.31
CA ASP A 135 -5.25 -15.87 5.28
C ASP A 135 -5.89 -14.54 4.84
N VAL A 136 -6.88 -14.08 5.62
CA VAL A 136 -7.72 -12.91 5.33
C VAL A 136 -7.66 -11.94 6.51
N ALA A 137 -7.54 -10.66 6.18
CA ALA A 137 -7.70 -9.54 7.10
C ALA A 137 -8.70 -8.52 6.55
N VAL A 138 -9.44 -7.88 7.46
CA VAL A 138 -10.40 -6.83 7.16
C VAL A 138 -9.89 -5.54 7.81
N LEU A 139 -9.59 -4.53 7.01
CA LEU A 139 -9.10 -3.24 7.46
C LEU A 139 -10.28 -2.27 7.59
N GLU A 140 -10.36 -1.64 8.75
CA GLU A 140 -11.39 -0.65 9.07
C GLU A 140 -10.96 0.72 8.56
N LEU A 141 -11.90 1.47 7.98
CA LEU A 141 -11.69 2.82 7.48
C LEU A 141 -12.50 3.82 8.32
N GLU A 142 -11.98 5.03 8.49
CA GLU A 142 -12.74 6.12 9.14
C GLU A 142 -13.90 6.60 8.26
N ALA A 143 -13.69 6.62 6.95
CA ALA A 143 -14.68 6.97 5.95
C ALA A 143 -14.40 6.25 4.63
N MET A 144 -15.45 6.05 3.84
CA MET A 144 -15.30 5.60 2.46
C MET A 144 -14.56 6.67 1.66
N PRO A 145 -13.59 6.30 0.81
CA PRO A 145 -13.01 7.25 -0.13
C PRO A 145 -14.12 7.84 -1.02
N ASP A 146 -14.11 9.16 -1.24
CA ASP A 146 -15.19 9.88 -1.96
C ASP A 146 -15.47 9.30 -3.36
N ASP A 147 -14.45 8.74 -4.01
CA ASP A 147 -14.51 8.12 -5.35
C ASP A 147 -14.37 6.58 -5.32
N GLY A 148 -14.33 5.96 -4.12
CA GLY A 148 -14.03 4.54 -3.99
C GLY A 148 -15.21 3.67 -4.42
N LEU A 149 -15.06 2.86 -5.47
CA LEU A 149 -16.02 1.81 -5.80
C LEU A 149 -15.80 0.60 -4.89
N ALA A 150 -16.85 0.11 -4.24
CA ALA A 150 -16.79 -1.14 -3.51
C ALA A 150 -17.06 -2.34 -4.43
N LEU A 151 -16.17 -3.33 -4.43
CA LEU A 151 -16.38 -4.57 -5.17
C LEU A 151 -17.31 -5.51 -4.37
N PRO A 152 -18.36 -6.07 -4.99
CA PRO A 152 -19.21 -7.03 -4.32
C PRO A 152 -18.46 -8.37 -4.14
N LEU A 153 -18.61 -9.00 -2.97
CA LEU A 153 -18.11 -10.36 -2.76
C LEU A 153 -19.04 -11.37 -3.46
N GLY A 154 -18.47 -12.18 -4.34
CA GLY A 154 -19.15 -13.20 -5.12
C GLY A 154 -18.96 -14.62 -4.57
N PRO A 155 -19.76 -15.60 -5.05
CA PRO A 155 -19.58 -17.01 -4.71
C PRO A 155 -18.25 -17.55 -5.28
N SER A 156 -17.89 -18.78 -4.89
CA SER A 156 -16.77 -19.47 -5.55
C SER A 156 -17.05 -19.63 -7.05
N PRO A 157 -16.05 -19.42 -7.92
CA PRO A 157 -16.18 -19.61 -9.35
C PRO A 157 -16.20 -21.09 -9.71
N ARG A 158 -16.48 -21.41 -10.97
CA ARG A 158 -16.36 -22.78 -11.50
C ARG A 158 -15.00 -23.00 -12.15
N GLU A 159 -14.54 -24.25 -12.18
CA GLU A 159 -13.43 -24.65 -13.06
C GLU A 159 -13.70 -24.21 -14.51
N GLY A 160 -12.65 -23.71 -15.16
CA GLY A 160 -12.68 -23.15 -16.51
C GLY A 160 -13.33 -21.76 -16.61
N GLN A 161 -13.74 -21.13 -15.52
CA GLN A 161 -14.26 -19.77 -15.54
C GLN A 161 -13.13 -18.75 -15.74
N ASP A 162 -13.34 -17.79 -16.65
CA ASP A 162 -12.44 -16.66 -16.86
C ASP A 162 -12.45 -15.73 -15.65
N VAL A 163 -11.26 -15.29 -15.26
CA VAL A 163 -11.04 -14.39 -14.12
C VAL A 163 -9.96 -13.37 -14.43
N ARG A 164 -10.01 -12.26 -13.71
CA ARG A 164 -9.00 -11.21 -13.75
C ARG A 164 -8.47 -10.92 -12.35
N VAL A 165 -7.20 -10.55 -12.26
CA VAL A 165 -6.54 -10.12 -11.02
C VAL A 165 -5.95 -8.73 -11.22
N VAL A 166 -6.24 -7.82 -10.29
CA VAL A 166 -5.67 -6.47 -10.25
C VAL A 166 -4.92 -6.29 -8.93
N GLY A 167 -3.72 -5.73 -8.94
CA GLY A 167 -2.90 -5.63 -7.73
C GLY A 167 -1.63 -4.78 -7.86
N PHE A 168 -0.72 -4.99 -6.91
CA PHE A 168 0.50 -4.20 -6.75
C PHE A 168 1.79 -5.02 -6.55
N PRO A 169 2.21 -5.85 -7.53
CA PRO A 169 3.54 -6.43 -7.49
C PRO A 169 4.60 -5.32 -7.41
N ALA A 170 5.55 -5.47 -6.49
CA ALA A 170 6.58 -4.46 -6.22
C ALA A 170 6.05 -3.02 -6.03
N ALA A 171 4.85 -2.88 -5.44
CA ALA A 171 4.18 -1.60 -5.20
C ALA A 171 3.82 -0.81 -6.48
N ARG A 172 3.67 -1.51 -7.62
CA ARG A 172 3.28 -0.92 -8.91
C ARG A 172 1.98 -1.56 -9.39
N PRO A 173 1.00 -0.76 -9.87
CA PRO A 173 -0.23 -1.26 -10.46
C PRO A 173 0.02 -2.35 -11.52
N TYR A 174 -0.79 -3.39 -11.50
CA TYR A 174 -0.72 -4.54 -12.39
C TYR A 174 -2.10 -5.15 -12.60
N THR A 175 -2.36 -5.67 -13.80
CA THR A 175 -3.54 -6.47 -14.11
C THR A 175 -3.14 -7.69 -14.95
N THR A 176 -3.81 -8.82 -14.73
CA THR A 176 -3.63 -10.05 -15.52
C THR A 176 -4.92 -10.83 -15.59
N GLU A 177 -5.07 -11.64 -16.63
CA GLU A 177 -6.24 -12.47 -16.91
C GLU A 177 -5.83 -13.95 -16.99
N GLY A 178 -6.77 -14.83 -16.68
CA GLY A 178 -6.61 -16.27 -16.84
C GLY A 178 -7.87 -17.02 -16.46
N THR A 179 -7.71 -18.29 -16.11
CA THR A 179 -8.82 -19.23 -15.86
C THR A 179 -8.67 -19.91 -14.52
N VAL A 180 -9.80 -20.33 -13.94
CA VAL A 180 -9.80 -21.19 -12.75
C VAL A 180 -9.45 -22.62 -13.17
N ALA A 181 -8.29 -23.11 -12.74
CA ALA A 181 -7.83 -24.47 -13.02
C ALA A 181 -8.55 -25.51 -12.16
N ASP A 182 -8.70 -25.21 -10.86
CA ASP A 182 -9.25 -26.13 -9.85
C ASP A 182 -9.83 -25.35 -8.65
N ASP A 183 -10.82 -25.92 -7.94
CA ASP A 183 -11.28 -25.47 -6.62
C ASP A 183 -11.20 -26.64 -5.63
N THR A 184 -10.13 -26.66 -4.84
CA THR A 184 -9.86 -27.70 -3.85
C THR A 184 -10.55 -27.40 -2.52
N GLY A 185 -11.87 -27.18 -2.55
CA GLY A 185 -12.70 -27.05 -1.35
C GLY A 185 -12.38 -25.82 -0.51
N GLY A 186 -12.12 -24.68 -1.14
CA GLY A 186 -11.81 -23.43 -0.45
C GLY A 186 -10.59 -22.68 -0.96
N GLN A 187 -9.81 -23.33 -1.83
CA GLN A 187 -8.63 -22.76 -2.48
C GLN A 187 -8.76 -22.93 -3.98
N LEU A 188 -8.55 -21.85 -4.71
CA LEU A 188 -8.56 -21.81 -6.16
C LEU A 188 -7.12 -21.91 -6.66
N LEU A 189 -6.91 -22.80 -7.61
CA LEU A 189 -5.73 -22.77 -8.49
C LEU A 189 -6.10 -21.98 -9.74
N LEU A 190 -5.27 -21.02 -10.12
CA LEU A 190 -5.52 -20.13 -11.25
C LEU A 190 -4.42 -20.29 -12.30
N GLU A 191 -4.80 -20.52 -13.55
CA GLU A 191 -3.89 -20.55 -14.69
C GLU A 191 -3.55 -19.12 -15.12
N LEU A 192 -2.86 -18.39 -14.24
CA LEU A 192 -2.34 -17.05 -14.50
C LEU A 192 -1.07 -16.84 -13.68
N ALA A 193 -0.05 -16.27 -14.33
CA ALA A 193 1.24 -16.01 -13.72
C ALA A 193 1.14 -14.83 -12.73
N VAL A 194 1.63 -15.02 -11.51
CA VAL A 194 1.65 -13.98 -10.48
C VAL A 194 3.05 -13.68 -9.94
N ALA A 195 3.35 -12.38 -9.82
CA ALA A 195 4.60 -11.88 -9.26
C ALA A 195 4.48 -11.63 -7.73
N PRO A 196 5.60 -11.59 -6.98
CA PRO A 196 5.56 -11.22 -5.56
C PRO A 196 4.94 -9.83 -5.36
N GLY A 197 4.08 -9.68 -4.35
CA GLY A 197 3.37 -8.43 -4.04
C GLY A 197 1.91 -8.37 -4.52
N VAL A 198 1.42 -9.38 -5.25
CA VAL A 198 -0.02 -9.53 -5.54
C VAL A 198 -0.82 -10.15 -4.37
N SER A 199 -0.17 -10.47 -3.25
CA SER A 199 -0.86 -10.99 -2.06
C SER A 199 -1.96 -10.03 -1.60
N GLY A 200 -3.18 -10.52 -1.50
CA GLY A 200 -4.37 -9.77 -1.11
C GLY A 200 -5.15 -9.18 -2.29
N SER A 201 -4.66 -9.34 -3.53
CA SER A 201 -5.38 -8.90 -4.74
C SER A 201 -6.71 -9.64 -4.92
N PRO A 202 -7.78 -8.94 -5.34
CA PRO A 202 -9.02 -9.61 -5.71
C PRO A 202 -8.85 -10.42 -6.99
N VAL A 203 -9.48 -11.59 -7.01
CA VAL A 203 -9.79 -12.35 -8.22
C VAL A 203 -11.24 -12.02 -8.56
N VAL A 204 -11.47 -11.40 -9.72
CA VAL A 204 -12.80 -10.95 -10.15
C VAL A 204 -13.28 -11.71 -11.37
N ASP A 205 -14.59 -11.93 -11.44
CA ASP A 205 -15.25 -12.43 -12.63
C ASP A 205 -15.60 -11.32 -13.64
N ALA A 206 -16.21 -11.69 -14.76
CA ALA A 206 -16.62 -10.77 -15.82
C ALA A 206 -17.70 -9.75 -15.38
N ASP A 207 -18.42 -10.01 -14.29
CA ASP A 207 -19.42 -9.09 -13.73
C ASP A 207 -18.79 -8.10 -12.74
N GLY A 208 -17.51 -8.29 -12.40
CA GLY A 208 -16.76 -7.50 -11.43
C GLY A 208 -16.98 -7.94 -9.97
N ALA A 209 -17.55 -9.12 -9.74
CA ALA A 209 -17.67 -9.69 -8.40
C ALA A 209 -16.37 -10.40 -7.99
N VAL A 210 -16.00 -10.24 -6.72
CA VAL A 210 -14.80 -10.87 -6.16
C VAL A 210 -15.10 -12.34 -5.86
N VAL A 211 -14.58 -13.23 -6.70
CA VAL A 211 -14.75 -14.68 -6.60
C VAL A 211 -13.58 -15.36 -5.86
N GLY A 212 -12.55 -14.59 -5.48
CA GLY A 212 -11.47 -15.05 -4.62
C GLY A 212 -10.46 -13.97 -4.27
N GLN A 213 -9.45 -14.33 -3.46
CA GLN A 213 -8.37 -13.44 -3.06
C GLN A 213 -7.01 -14.16 -3.13
N ILE A 214 -6.05 -13.60 -3.86
CA ILE A 214 -4.72 -14.19 -4.02
C ILE A 214 -3.98 -14.22 -2.67
N PHE A 215 -3.47 -15.38 -2.27
CA PHE A 215 -2.65 -15.51 -1.06
C PHE A 215 -1.30 -16.16 -1.26
N ALA A 216 -1.15 -16.97 -2.30
CA ALA A 216 0.08 -17.64 -2.60
C ALA A 216 0.23 -17.82 -4.11
N ARG A 217 1.31 -18.52 -4.48
CA ARG A 217 1.57 -18.97 -5.84
C ARG A 217 2.23 -20.34 -5.81
N THR A 218 2.10 -21.09 -6.90
CA THR A 218 2.82 -22.35 -7.09
C THR A 218 4.30 -22.10 -7.42
N ASP A 219 5.10 -23.17 -7.39
CA ASP A 219 6.51 -23.11 -7.83
C ASP A 219 6.64 -22.75 -9.32
N ASP A 220 5.63 -23.11 -10.13
CA ASP A 220 5.53 -22.77 -11.55
C ASP A 220 5.07 -21.31 -11.78
N GLY A 221 4.69 -20.60 -10.71
CA GLY A 221 4.34 -19.18 -10.73
C GLY A 221 2.84 -18.90 -10.88
N ASP A 222 2.00 -19.93 -10.86
CA ASP A 222 0.54 -19.82 -10.98
C ASP A 222 -0.10 -19.30 -9.70
N GLY A 223 -1.17 -18.52 -9.85
CA GLY A 223 -1.90 -17.92 -8.72
C GLY A 223 -2.63 -18.93 -7.87
N VAL A 224 -2.56 -18.77 -6.54
CA VAL A 224 -3.38 -19.52 -5.58
C VAL A 224 -4.20 -18.54 -4.75
N ALA A 225 -5.51 -18.74 -4.71
CA ALA A 225 -6.45 -17.83 -4.07
C ALA A 225 -7.37 -18.51 -3.05
N THR A 226 -7.78 -17.77 -2.03
CA THR A 226 -8.90 -18.16 -1.16
C THR A 226 -10.17 -18.04 -1.98
N SER A 227 -11.02 -19.06 -2.00
CA SER A 227 -12.26 -19.04 -2.81
C SER A 227 -13.31 -18.09 -2.24
N GLY A 228 -14.20 -17.58 -3.09
CA GLY A 228 -15.19 -16.56 -2.72
C GLY A 228 -16.09 -16.95 -1.55
N SER A 229 -16.49 -18.22 -1.47
CA SER A 229 -17.29 -18.72 -0.34
C SER A 229 -16.53 -18.71 1.00
N VAL A 230 -15.25 -19.11 0.98
CA VAL A 230 -14.37 -19.05 2.16
C VAL A 230 -14.09 -17.60 2.53
N LEU A 231 -13.82 -16.75 1.54
CA LEU A 231 -13.57 -15.32 1.72
C LEU A 231 -14.77 -14.64 2.40
N GLN A 232 -15.99 -14.85 1.91
CA GLN A 232 -17.21 -14.30 2.54
C GLN A 232 -17.36 -14.74 4.00
N THR A 233 -17.06 -16.00 4.29
CA THR A 233 -17.14 -16.53 5.66
C THR A 233 -16.06 -15.89 6.53
N ALA A 234 -14.82 -15.86 6.04
CA ALA A 234 -13.66 -15.29 6.73
C ALA A 234 -13.88 -13.83 7.10
N VAL A 235 -14.39 -13.02 6.16
CA VAL A 235 -14.68 -11.60 6.38
C VAL A 235 -15.72 -11.40 7.48
N ARG A 236 -16.78 -12.22 7.52
CA ARG A 236 -17.83 -12.13 8.55
C ARG A 236 -17.38 -12.61 9.93
N THR A 237 -16.46 -13.57 9.98
CA THR A 237 -15.97 -14.14 11.24
C THR A 237 -14.64 -13.55 11.71
N ALA A 238 -14.12 -12.53 11.02
CA ALA A 238 -12.87 -11.87 11.39
C ALA A 238 -13.04 -11.15 12.72
N GLU A 239 -12.11 -11.38 13.64
CA GLU A 239 -12.14 -10.79 14.98
C GLU A 239 -11.11 -9.67 15.08
N HIS A 240 -11.44 -8.63 15.85
CA HIS A 240 -10.54 -7.48 16.04
C HIS A 240 -9.20 -7.94 16.62
N ALA A 241 -8.11 -7.45 16.03
CA ALA A 241 -6.77 -7.71 16.50
C ALA A 241 -6.16 -6.43 17.06
N GLU A 242 -5.59 -6.52 18.26
CA GLU A 242 -4.89 -5.38 18.83
C GLU A 242 -3.57 -5.16 18.09
N PRO A 243 -3.26 -3.90 17.69
CA PRO A 243 -1.91 -3.56 17.29
C PRO A 243 -0.94 -3.89 18.43
N CYS A 244 0.28 -4.25 18.07
CA CYS A 244 1.40 -3.97 18.96
C CYS A 244 1.77 -2.46 18.86
#